data_AF-A0A940PKD7-F1
#
_entry.id   AF-A0A940PKD7-F1
#
_cell.length_a   1.000
_cell.length_b   1.000
_cell.length_c   1.000
_cell.angle_alpha   90.00
_cell.angle_beta   90.00
_cell.angle_gamma   90.00
#
_symmetry.space_group_name_H-M   'P 1'
#
loop_
_entity.id
_entity.type
_entity.pdbx_description
1 polymer ?
#
loop_
_entity_poly.entity_id
_entity_poly.type
_entity_poly.pdbx_seq_one_letter_code
_entity_poly.pdbx_strand_id
1 'polypeptide(L)'
;MLKYEYDNELLTIEEHINGSDVEFRMKLHRPDVGVEMAVKQIRGYFDDNDTYSDVLFYAHHNEEYQWIVRKDYYVDFVIHMFKHRLVTWVAWAE
;
A
#
# COMPACT_ATOMS: atom_id res chain seq x y z
N MET A 1 8.68 -0.87 -13.75
CA MET A 1 7.95 -0.96 -12.46
C MET A 1 8.79 -0.31 -11.37
N LEU A 2 8.27 -0.12 -10.17
CA LEU A 2 9.11 0.37 -9.06
C LEU A 2 9.71 -0.83 -8.32
N LYS A 3 10.93 -0.66 -7.82
CA LYS A 3 11.48 -1.48 -6.73
C LYS A 3 11.38 -0.66 -5.47
N TYR A 4 11.03 -1.31 -4.37
CA TYR A 4 10.96 -0.66 -3.08
C TYR A 4 11.40 -1.58 -1.95
N GLU A 5 11.79 -0.97 -0.84
CA GLU A 5 12.16 -1.67 0.40
C GLU A 5 11.27 -1.20 1.55
N TYR A 6 11.06 -2.08 2.52
CA TYR A 6 10.31 -1.81 3.74
C TYR A 6 10.89 -2.64 4.89
N ASP A 7 10.43 -2.38 6.12
CA ASP A 7 10.81 -3.16 7.28
C ASP A 7 10.12 -4.53 7.25
N ASN A 8 10.84 -5.55 6.77
CA ASN A 8 10.37 -6.93 6.67
C ASN A 8 10.23 -7.62 8.04
N GLU A 9 10.79 -7.06 9.13
CA GLU A 9 10.52 -7.57 10.48
C GLU A 9 9.17 -7.05 11.01
N LEU A 10 8.69 -5.95 10.46
CA LEU A 10 7.47 -5.27 10.88
C LEU A 10 6.24 -5.74 10.10
N LEU A 11 6.33 -5.82 8.78
CA LEU A 11 5.25 -6.31 7.91
C LEU A 11 5.78 -7.02 6.67
N THR A 12 4.92 -7.79 6.03
CA THR A 12 5.14 -8.31 4.66
C THR A 12 4.19 -7.61 3.70
N ILE A 13 4.67 -7.30 2.49
CA ILE A 13 3.89 -6.75 1.38
C ILE A 13 4.02 -7.70 0.18
N GLU A 14 2.89 -8.27 -0.26
CA GLU A 14 2.79 -9.11 -1.45
C GLU A 14 2.01 -8.38 -2.55
N GLU A 15 2.53 -8.45 -3.78
CA GLU A 15 1.87 -7.92 -4.97
C GLU A 15 1.33 -9.03 -5.86
N HIS A 16 0.07 -8.92 -6.26
CA HIS A 16 -0.56 -9.78 -7.25
C HIS A 16 -1.12 -8.94 -8.39
N ILE A 17 -0.57 -9.12 -9.60
CA ILE A 17 -1.09 -8.48 -10.80
C ILE A 17 -2.36 -9.22 -11.24
N ASN A 18 -3.49 -8.51 -11.30
CA ASN A 18 -4.78 -9.06 -11.70
C ASN A 18 -5.40 -8.20 -12.81
N GLY A 19 -5.07 -8.51 -14.07
CA GLY A 19 -5.58 -7.78 -15.22
C GLY A 19 -5.15 -6.31 -15.24
N SER A 20 -6.12 -5.40 -15.08
CA SER A 20 -5.90 -3.95 -15.01
C SER A 20 -5.51 -3.45 -13.62
N ASP A 21 -5.50 -4.32 -12.62
CA ASP A 21 -5.32 -3.96 -11.21
C ASP A 21 -4.09 -4.67 -10.61
N VAL A 22 -3.58 -4.11 -9.53
CA VAL A 22 -2.53 -4.67 -8.70
C VAL A 22 -3.08 -4.78 -7.28
N GLU A 23 -3.16 -5.99 -6.77
CA GLU A 23 -3.55 -6.27 -5.39
C GLU A 23 -2.31 -6.26 -4.50
N PHE A 24 -2.31 -5.42 -3.47
CA PHE A 24 -1.32 -5.41 -2.41
C PHE A 24 -1.92 -6.06 -1.16
N ARG A 25 -1.28 -7.12 -0.66
CA ARG A 25 -1.58 -7.69 0.65
C ARG A 25 -0.48 -7.33 1.61
N MET A 26 -0.85 -6.57 2.64
CA MET A 26 0.07 -6.13 3.69
C MET A 26 -0.30 -6.84 4.98
N LYS A 27 0.65 -7.51 5.62
CA LYS A 27 0.41 -8.23 6.87
C LYS A 27 1.44 -7.84 7.90
N LEU A 28 0.98 -7.28 9.02
CA LEU A 28 1.87 -6.93 10.12
C LEU A 28 2.23 -8.20 10.90
N HIS A 29 3.47 -8.25 11.37
CA HIS A 29 3.96 -9.35 12.22
C HIS A 29 3.67 -9.09 13.70
N ARG A 30 3.43 -7.81 14.05
CA ARG A 30 3.05 -7.33 15.38
C ARG A 30 2.24 -6.03 15.25
N PRO A 31 1.36 -5.71 16.21
CA PRO A 31 0.68 -4.42 16.22
C PRO A 31 1.69 -3.25 16.23
N ASP A 32 1.43 -2.25 15.39
CA ASP A 32 2.28 -1.08 15.28
C ASP A 32 1.47 0.17 14.92
N VAL A 33 1.45 1.12 15.86
CA VAL A 33 0.68 2.36 15.73
C VAL A 33 1.16 3.21 14.55
N GLY A 34 2.45 3.16 14.22
CA GLY A 34 2.99 3.89 13.07
C GLY A 34 2.44 3.36 11.75
N VAL A 35 2.40 2.04 11.60
CA VAL A 35 1.82 1.38 10.43
C VAL A 35 0.31 1.63 10.33
N GLU A 36 -0.42 1.49 11.44
CA GLU A 36 -1.86 1.79 11.48
C GLU A 36 -2.16 3.25 11.09
N MET A 37 -1.37 4.19 11.61
CA MET A 37 -1.48 5.61 11.24
C MET A 37 -1.18 5.84 9.76
N ALA A 38 -0.14 5.19 9.22
CA ALA A 38 0.22 5.32 7.81
C ALA A 38 -0.87 4.74 6.90
N VAL A 39 -1.41 3.56 7.21
CA VAL A 39 -2.56 2.94 6.51
C VAL A 39 -3.75 3.90 6.50
N LYS A 40 -4.09 4.49 7.66
CA LYS A 40 -5.19 5.45 7.76
C LYS A 40 -4.96 6.71 6.92
N GLN A 41 -3.73 7.22 6.88
CA GLN A 41 -3.39 8.42 6.10
C GLN A 41 -3.43 8.15 4.58
N ILE A 42 -2.90 7.00 4.15
CA ILE A 42 -2.96 6.57 2.75
C ILE A 42 -4.42 6.37 2.33
N ARG A 43 -5.21 5.69 3.18
CA ARG A 43 -6.64 5.51 2.92
C ARG A 43 -7.36 6.84 2.77
N GLY A 44 -7.17 7.76 3.71
CA GLY A 44 -7.80 9.08 3.66
C GLY A 44 -7.47 9.84 2.38
N TYR A 45 -6.23 9.72 1.88
CA TYR A 45 -5.84 10.35 0.61
C TYR A 45 -6.64 9.82 -0.60
N PHE A 46 -6.92 8.51 -0.65
CA PHE A 46 -7.67 7.90 -1.75
C PHE A 46 -9.19 8.00 -1.57
N ASP A 47 -9.69 8.00 -0.32
CA ASP A 47 -11.13 8.16 -0.01
C ASP A 47 -11.62 9.61 -0.22
N ASP A 48 -10.81 10.64 0.11
CA ASP A 48 -11.21 12.06 0.03
C ASP A 48 -11.11 12.66 -1.38
N ASN A 49 -10.70 11.86 -2.38
CA ASN A 49 -10.46 12.33 -3.73
C ASN A 49 -11.51 11.77 -4.69
N ASP A 50 -12.51 12.59 -5.05
CA ASP A 50 -13.65 12.26 -5.93
C ASP A 50 -13.26 11.71 -7.33
N THR A 51 -11.97 11.75 -7.67
CA THR A 51 -11.41 11.21 -8.94
C THR A 51 -10.76 9.83 -8.76
N TYR A 52 -10.40 9.43 -7.54
CA TYR A 52 -9.62 8.21 -7.24
C TYR A 52 -10.49 7.12 -6.59
N SER A 53 -11.67 6.86 -7.13
CA SER A 53 -12.45 5.63 -6.85
C SER A 53 -11.74 4.32 -7.27
N ASP A 54 -10.46 4.43 -7.63
CA ASP A 54 -9.63 3.49 -8.36
C ASP A 54 -8.67 2.71 -7.42
N VAL A 55 -8.81 2.94 -6.10
CA VAL A 55 -8.16 2.17 -5.03
C VAL A 55 -9.22 1.67 -4.05
N LEU A 56 -9.37 0.36 -3.93
CA LEU A 56 -10.24 -0.26 -2.93
C LEU A 56 -9.40 -0.70 -1.73
N PHE A 57 -9.94 -0.50 -0.52
CA PHE A 57 -9.29 -0.88 0.74
C PHE A 57 -10.17 -1.82 1.57
N TYR A 58 -9.57 -2.90 2.07
CA TYR A 58 -10.17 -3.80 3.03
C TYR A 58 -9.22 -4.04 4.20
N ALA A 59 -9.72 -3.86 5.43
CA ALA A 59 -9.06 -4.30 6.64
C ALA A 59 -9.63 -5.66 7.04
N HIS A 60 -8.77 -6.66 7.14
CA HIS A 60 -9.11 -8.02 7.56
C HIS A 60 -8.78 -8.23 9.03
N HIS A 61 -9.20 -9.37 9.58
CA HIS A 61 -8.79 -9.79 10.90
C HIS A 61 -7.29 -10.15 10.88
N ASN A 62 -6.58 -10.01 12.01
CA ASN A 62 -5.15 -10.32 12.18
C ASN A 62 -4.17 -9.34 11.51
N GLU A 63 -4.46 -8.03 11.56
CA GLU A 63 -3.54 -6.99 11.06
C GLU A 63 -3.15 -7.17 9.59
N GLU A 64 -4.14 -7.57 8.78
CA GLU A 64 -3.99 -7.75 7.34
C GLU A 64 -4.79 -6.68 6.60
N TYR A 65 -4.12 -6.00 5.68
CA TYR A 65 -4.66 -4.92 4.88
C TYR A 65 -4.55 -5.29 3.40
N GLN A 66 -5.67 -5.18 2.69
CA GLN A 66 -5.73 -5.46 1.26
C GLN A 66 -6.06 -4.17 0.52
N TRP A 67 -5.26 -3.88 -0.50
CA TRP A 67 -5.47 -2.76 -1.41
C TRP A 67 -5.58 -3.28 -2.83
N ILE A 68 -6.63 -2.91 -3.56
CA ILE A 68 -6.77 -3.21 -4.99
C ILE A 68 -6.62 -1.90 -5.72
N VAL A 69 -5.51 -1.75 -6.45
CA VAL A 69 -5.09 -0.50 -7.06
C VAL A 69 -5.13 -0.66 -8.57
N ARG A 70 -5.90 0.16 -9.28
CA ARG A 70 -5.80 0.20 -10.75
C ARG A 70 -4.37 0.53 -11.18
N LYS A 71 -3.88 -0.15 -12.21
CA LYS A 71 -2.49 -0.08 -12.68
C LYS A 71 -2.03 1.34 -13.02
N ASP A 72 -2.93 2.20 -13.48
CA ASP A 72 -2.66 3.61 -13.78
C ASP A 72 -2.20 4.41 -12.53
N TYR A 73 -2.59 3.97 -11.33
CA TYR A 73 -2.27 4.59 -10.04
C TYR A 73 -1.23 3.82 -9.22
N TYR A 74 -0.63 2.76 -9.79
CA TYR A 74 0.38 1.96 -9.10
C TYR A 74 1.51 2.83 -8.55
N VAL A 75 2.04 3.73 -9.38
CA VAL A 75 3.14 4.63 -9.00
C VAL A 75 2.70 5.55 -7.88
N ASP A 76 1.54 6.20 -8.02
CA ASP A 76 1.01 7.10 -6.99
C ASP A 76 0.81 6.39 -5.65
N PHE A 77 0.31 5.16 -5.68
CA PHE A 77 0.11 4.35 -4.48
C PHE A 77 1.43 4.02 -3.77
N VAL A 78 2.44 3.52 -4.49
CA VAL A 78 3.76 3.22 -3.91
C VAL A 78 4.44 4.48 -3.37
N ILE A 79 4.31 5.62 -4.05
CA ILE A 79 4.85 6.90 -3.57
C ILE A 79 4.13 7.36 -2.30
N HIS A 80 2.82 7.11 -2.17
CA HIS A 80 2.10 7.39 -0.92
C HIS A 80 2.54 6.48 0.22
N MET A 81 2.79 5.19 -0.05
CA MET A 81 3.41 4.29 0.94
C MET A 81 4.76 4.82 1.41
N PHE A 82 5.59 5.34 0.51
CA PHE A 82 6.88 5.94 0.85
C PHE A 82 6.73 7.25 1.65
N LYS A 83 5.84 8.14 1.22
CA LYS A 83 5.52 9.40 1.92
C LYS A 83 5.13 9.17 3.38
N HIS A 84 4.41 8.09 3.65
CA HIS A 84 3.96 7.69 4.99
C HIS A 84 4.86 6.65 5.66
N ARG A 85 6.04 6.37 5.10
CA ARG A 85 7.07 5.46 5.64
C ARG A 85 6.64 4.00 5.84
N LEU A 86 5.59 3.53 5.16
CA LEU A 86 5.36 2.09 4.99
C LEU A 86 6.44 1.46 4.13
N VAL A 87 6.97 2.24 3.20
CA VAL A 87 8.12 1.94 2.36
C VAL A 87 9.23 2.91 2.74
N THR A 88 10.46 2.43 2.80
CA THR A 88 11.64 3.20 3.24
C THR A 88 12.57 3.58 2.09
N TRP A 89 12.42 2.94 0.93
CA TRP A 89 13.18 3.25 -0.27
C TRP A 89 12.37 2.91 -1.53
N VAL A 90 12.52 3.71 -2.58
CA VAL A 90 11.87 3.50 -3.89
C VAL A 90 12.85 3.85 -5.00
N ALA A 91 12.92 3.03 -6.04
CA ALA A 91 13.58 3.36 -7.30
C ALA A 91 12.86 2.77 -8.50
N TRP A 92 13.17 3.28 -9.68
CA TRP A 92 12.73 2.70 -10.94
C TRP A 92 13.47 1.38 -11.19
N ALA A 93 12.71 0.32 -11.50
CA ALA A 93 13.28 -0.90 -12.04
C ALA A 93 13.67 -0.64 -13.50
N GLU A 94 14.96 -0.70 -13.80
CA GLU A 94 15.49 -0.83 -15.17
C GLU A 94 15.06 -2.15 -15.82
#